data_AF-A0A0Q7NGK2-F1
#
_entry.id   AF-A0A0Q7NGK2-F1
#
_cell.length_a   1.000
_cell.length_b   1.000
_cell.length_c   1.000
_cell.angle_alpha   90.00
_cell.angle_beta   90.00
_cell.angle_gamma   90.00
#
_symmetry.space_group_name_H-M   'P 1'
#
loop_
_entity.id
_entity.type
_entity.pdbx_description
1 polymer ?
#
loop_
_entity_poly.entity_id
_entity_poly.type
_entity_poly.pdbx_seq_one_letter_code
_entity_poly.pdbx_strand_id
1 'polypeptide(L)'
;MAPDHDADRLSLPIDIDVLIAFAEADGPEVDAESAAAGARIAARLLRGGSAAVGDLDARRAAMAVPGWTVQPLAASSEGETTATRAVQKQLDRELGIEFTRSPAGAEQTRISVHSFGARAAAGDIVRVAVSLGAERTELLVVLYAEADGTLTGQVVTRALTMSEDLEISLLPGAALGSTHTSAVTDAVRCSLTAGRNAWRRVAKGLPAGDPVRAAIVAGLS
;
A
#
# COMPACT_ATOMS: atom_id res chain seq x y z
N MET A 1 60.09 -3.79 10.73
CA MET A 1 59.64 -3.45 12.10
C MET A 1 58.85 -2.15 11.98
N ALA A 2 57.53 -2.21 12.24
CA ALA A 2 56.52 -1.13 12.25
C ALA A 2 56.15 -0.51 10.87
N PRO A 3 54.90 -0.02 10.67
CA PRO A 3 53.81 -0.84 10.15
C PRO A 3 53.12 -0.28 8.89
N ASP A 4 52.43 -1.21 8.22
CA ASP A 4 51.39 -1.01 7.20
C ASP A 4 50.35 0.02 7.63
N HIS A 5 50.05 1.00 6.78
CA HIS A 5 48.89 1.89 6.90
C HIS A 5 48.13 1.91 5.57
N ASP A 6 46.81 1.84 5.72
CA ASP A 6 45.76 2.09 4.73
C ASP A 6 45.45 0.99 3.72
N ALA A 7 44.86 -0.07 4.29
CA ALA A 7 43.61 -0.61 3.79
C ALA A 7 42.54 0.50 3.57
N ASP A 8 41.56 0.21 2.71
CA ASP A 8 40.35 0.99 2.44
C ASP A 8 40.48 2.23 1.53
N ARG A 9 41.04 2.00 0.33
CA ARG A 9 40.51 2.70 -0.86
C ARG A 9 39.16 2.09 -1.22
N LEU A 10 38.14 2.65 -0.59
CA LEU A 10 36.73 2.48 -0.91
C LEU A 10 36.51 2.64 -2.42
N SER A 11 36.15 1.53 -3.08
CA SER A 11 35.54 1.51 -4.40
C SER A 11 34.17 2.19 -4.33
N LEU A 12 34.14 3.52 -4.37
CA LEU A 12 32.93 4.30 -4.57
C LEU A 12 32.71 4.48 -6.08
N PRO A 13 31.51 4.20 -6.61
CA PRO A 13 31.19 4.53 -7.99
C PRO A 13 30.99 6.04 -8.09
N ILE A 14 31.76 6.66 -8.99
CA ILE A 14 31.76 8.07 -9.41
C ILE A 14 32.80 8.93 -8.68
N ASP A 15 33.94 9.12 -9.36
CA ASP A 15 35.03 10.04 -9.02
C ASP A 15 34.49 11.47 -8.86
N ILE A 16 34.73 12.06 -7.68
CA ILE A 16 34.44 13.47 -7.36
C ILE A 16 35.15 14.42 -8.33
N ASP A 17 36.28 14.00 -8.88
CA ASP A 17 37.06 14.77 -9.86
C ASP A 17 36.31 14.96 -11.19
N VAL A 18 35.39 14.04 -11.55
CA VAL A 18 34.53 14.18 -12.74
C VAL A 18 33.44 15.23 -12.53
N LEU A 19 32.96 15.40 -11.30
CA LEU A 19 31.95 16.41 -10.96
C LEU A 19 32.56 17.82 -10.89
N ILE A 20 33.81 17.95 -10.45
CA ILE A 20 34.53 19.23 -10.43
C ILE A 20 34.86 19.69 -11.86
N ALA A 21 35.30 18.76 -12.72
CA ALA A 21 35.55 19.07 -14.14
C ALA A 21 34.29 19.52 -14.90
N PHE A 22 33.10 19.04 -14.50
CA PHE A 22 31.81 19.49 -15.08
C PHE A 22 31.38 20.89 -14.59
N ALA A 23 31.84 21.32 -13.42
CA ALA A 23 31.51 22.63 -12.85
C ALA A 23 32.43 23.76 -13.36
N GLU A 24 33.66 23.42 -13.79
CA GLU A 24 34.65 24.39 -14.29
C GLU A 24 34.64 24.56 -15.82
N ALA A 25 33.88 23.72 -16.54
CA ALA A 25 33.63 23.94 -17.96
C ALA A 25 32.60 25.07 -18.13
N ASP A 26 33.02 26.18 -18.75
CA ASP A 26 32.15 27.28 -19.21
C ASP A 26 30.85 26.70 -19.79
N GLY A 27 29.76 26.87 -19.03
CA GLY A 27 28.50 26.19 -19.27
C GLY A 27 27.90 26.59 -20.63
N PRO A 28 27.12 25.70 -21.26
CA PRO A 28 26.42 26.04 -22.50
C PRO A 28 25.55 27.26 -22.25
N GLU A 29 25.61 28.23 -23.17
CA GLU A 29 24.82 29.46 -23.18
C GLU A 29 23.36 29.08 -22.89
N VAL A 30 22.91 29.34 -21.65
CA VAL A 30 21.60 28.90 -21.20
C VAL A 30 20.59 29.75 -21.95
N ASP A 31 19.98 29.14 -22.97
CA ASP A 31 18.93 29.75 -23.78
C ASP A 31 17.91 30.44 -22.87
N ALA A 32 17.50 31.65 -23.24
CA ALA A 32 16.59 32.48 -22.45
C ALA A 32 15.28 31.74 -22.13
N GLU A 33 14.88 30.81 -23.00
CA GLU A 33 13.74 29.91 -22.76
C GLU A 33 13.99 28.89 -21.64
N SER A 34 15.21 28.34 -21.55
CA SER A 34 15.62 27.42 -20.48
C SER A 34 15.73 28.14 -19.13
N ALA A 35 16.27 29.36 -19.12
CA ALA A 35 16.28 30.21 -17.93
C ALA A 35 14.86 30.60 -17.48
N ALA A 36 13.97 30.93 -18.43
CA ALA A 36 12.57 31.22 -18.14
C ALA A 36 11.78 29.98 -17.68
N ALA A 37 12.11 28.79 -18.19
CA ALA A 37 11.56 27.52 -17.68
C ALA A 37 12.03 27.25 -16.23
N GLY A 38 13.32 27.44 -15.95
CA GLY A 38 13.88 27.32 -14.61
C GLY A 38 13.25 28.29 -13.61
N ALA A 39 13.07 29.55 -14.00
CA ALA A 39 12.42 30.56 -13.17
C ALA A 39 10.94 30.22 -12.87
N ARG A 40 10.22 29.64 -13.84
CA ARG A 40 8.83 29.17 -13.65
C ARG A 40 8.75 27.99 -12.68
N ILE A 41 9.71 27.06 -12.75
CA ILE A 41 9.79 25.91 -11.82
C ILE A 41 10.16 26.40 -10.41
N ALA A 42 11.15 27.29 -10.29
CA ALA A 42 11.54 27.87 -9.00
C ALA A 42 10.40 28.69 -8.38
N ALA A 43 9.69 29.51 -9.17
CA ALA A 43 8.53 30.26 -8.68
C ALA A 43 7.37 29.34 -8.26
N ARG A 44 7.20 28.18 -8.92
CA ARG A 44 6.22 27.15 -8.53
C ARG A 44 6.61 26.46 -7.21
N LEU A 45 7.90 26.18 -7.01
CA LEU A 45 8.42 25.60 -5.77
C LEU A 45 8.33 26.59 -4.59
N LEU A 46 8.59 27.87 -4.83
CA LEU A 46 8.54 28.90 -3.79
C LEU A 46 7.10 29.34 -3.46
N ARG A 47 6.14 29.25 -4.40
CA ARG A 47 4.71 29.47 -4.11
C ARG A 47 4.04 28.28 -3.42
N GLY A 48 4.52 27.07 -3.66
CA GLY A 48 4.10 25.87 -2.94
C GLY A 48 4.82 25.77 -1.61
N GLY A 49 4.42 26.58 -0.62
CA GLY A 49 5.00 26.59 0.71
C GLY A 49 5.18 25.18 1.29
N SER A 50 6.43 24.86 1.66
CA SER A 50 6.81 23.71 2.48
C SER A 50 6.17 22.37 2.10
N ALA A 51 6.41 21.90 0.87
CA ALA A 51 6.47 20.45 0.66
C ALA A 51 7.72 19.95 1.39
N ALA A 52 7.55 19.51 2.64
CA ALA A 52 8.59 18.85 3.41
C ALA A 52 9.19 17.73 2.54
N VAL A 53 10.51 17.70 2.46
CA VAL A 53 11.30 16.63 1.79
C VAL A 53 11.04 15.24 2.42
N GLY A 54 10.19 15.15 3.46
CA GLY A 54 9.69 13.89 4.02
C GLY A 54 8.45 13.28 3.33
N ASP A 55 7.83 13.93 2.33
CA ASP A 55 6.57 13.46 1.71
C ASP A 55 6.78 12.71 0.37
N LEU A 56 8.03 12.61 -0.10
CA LEU A 56 8.38 11.81 -1.29
C LEU A 56 8.52 10.31 -0.97
N ASP A 57 8.92 9.95 0.26
CA ASP A 57 8.92 8.56 0.73
C ASP A 57 7.49 8.02 0.99
N ALA A 58 6.52 8.92 1.24
CA ALA A 58 5.12 8.55 1.43
C ALA A 58 4.42 8.19 0.09
N ARG A 59 5.03 8.50 -1.06
CA ARG A 59 4.55 8.02 -2.37
C ARG A 59 5.00 6.57 -2.60
N ARG A 60 4.13 5.65 -2.15
CA ARG A 60 3.92 4.28 -2.69
C ARG A 60 5.03 3.26 -2.44
N ALA A 61 5.15 2.79 -1.20
CA ALA A 61 5.30 1.34 -1.03
C ALA A 61 3.91 0.74 -1.32
N ALA A 62 3.72 0.19 -2.52
CA ALA A 62 2.49 -0.48 -2.92
C ALA A 62 2.85 -1.84 -3.51
N MET A 63 2.24 -2.90 -2.98
CA MET A 63 2.43 -4.26 -3.44
C MET A 63 1.42 -4.56 -4.56
N ALA A 64 1.90 -4.94 -5.74
CA ALA A 64 1.05 -5.47 -6.79
C ALA A 64 0.80 -6.97 -6.57
N VAL A 65 -0.46 -7.39 -6.61
CA VAL A 65 -0.85 -8.81 -6.56
C VAL A 65 -1.59 -9.14 -7.85
N PRO A 66 -1.02 -9.97 -8.73
CA PRO A 66 -1.66 -10.28 -10.00
C PRO A 66 -2.90 -11.14 -9.81
N GLY A 67 -3.85 -10.98 -10.72
CA GLY A 67 -4.99 -11.86 -10.89
C GLY A 67 -4.56 -13.29 -11.18
N TRP A 68 -5.21 -14.24 -10.54
CA TRP A 68 -5.04 -15.66 -10.83
C TRP A 68 -6.05 -16.07 -11.89
N THR A 69 -5.55 -16.39 -13.10
CA THR A 69 -6.36 -17.04 -14.13
C THR A 69 -6.03 -18.54 -14.14
N VAL A 70 -7.03 -19.38 -13.86
CA VAL A 70 -6.91 -20.80 -14.20
C VAL A 70 -7.28 -20.90 -15.67
N GLN A 71 -6.32 -21.19 -16.55
CA GLN A 71 -6.64 -21.65 -17.90
C GLN A 71 -7.06 -23.12 -17.79
N PRO A 72 -8.35 -23.46 -17.99
CA PRO A 72 -8.73 -24.87 -18.05
C PRO A 72 -8.15 -25.44 -19.34
N LEU A 73 -7.07 -26.21 -19.22
CA LEU A 73 -6.60 -27.07 -20.31
C LEU A 73 -7.71 -28.10 -20.56
N ALA A 74 -8.22 -28.16 -21.80
CA ALA A 74 -9.41 -28.90 -22.21
C ALA A 74 -9.27 -30.45 -22.17
N ALA A 75 -8.38 -31.00 -21.34
CA ALA A 75 -8.09 -32.44 -21.31
C ALA A 75 -7.64 -32.94 -19.92
N SER A 76 -8.23 -32.46 -18.83
CA SER A 76 -8.09 -33.12 -17.53
C SER A 76 -9.37 -33.90 -17.23
N SER A 77 -9.22 -35.23 -17.24
CA SER A 77 -10.26 -36.21 -16.99
C SER A 77 -11.03 -35.92 -15.70
N GLU A 78 -12.34 -36.19 -15.76
CA GLU A 78 -13.24 -36.27 -14.62
C GLU A 78 -12.57 -36.98 -13.44
N GLY A 79 -12.40 -36.28 -12.33
CA GLY A 79 -11.90 -36.90 -11.10
C GLY A 79 -10.72 -36.19 -10.45
N GLU A 80 -10.77 -34.86 -10.33
CA GLU A 80 -10.02 -34.20 -9.27
C GLU A 80 -10.84 -33.05 -8.72
N THR A 81 -11.20 -33.16 -7.45
CA THR A 81 -11.83 -32.14 -6.63
C THR A 81 -10.96 -30.88 -6.59
N THR A 82 -11.11 -30.01 -7.59
CA THR A 82 -10.38 -28.73 -7.76
C THR A 82 -10.79 -27.66 -6.75
N ALA A 83 -11.22 -28.05 -5.55
CA ALA A 83 -11.60 -27.15 -4.45
C ALA A 83 -10.46 -27.00 -3.41
N THR A 84 -9.42 -27.82 -3.50
CA THR A 84 -8.23 -27.72 -2.65
C THR A 84 -7.15 -26.87 -3.34
N ARG A 85 -6.85 -25.70 -2.75
CA ARG A 85 -5.65 -24.84 -2.96
C ARG A 85 -5.69 -23.67 -3.97
N ALA A 86 -6.82 -23.01 -4.19
CA ALA A 86 -6.77 -21.64 -4.76
C ALA A 86 -6.45 -20.58 -3.68
N VAL A 87 -5.42 -20.80 -2.86
CA VAL A 87 -4.94 -19.80 -1.89
C VAL A 87 -3.79 -19.06 -2.53
N GLN A 88 -3.97 -17.78 -2.79
CA GLN A 88 -2.91 -16.90 -3.25
C GLN A 88 -2.30 -16.17 -2.06
N LYS A 89 -1.00 -16.31 -1.90
CA LYS A 89 -0.25 -15.71 -0.80
C LYS A 89 0.87 -14.85 -1.39
N GLN A 90 0.94 -13.60 -0.99
CA GLN A 90 1.97 -12.66 -1.40
C GLN A 90 2.59 -11.99 -0.17
N LEU A 91 3.92 -11.95 -0.12
CA LEU A 91 4.68 -11.32 0.96
C LEU A 91 5.42 -10.10 0.41
N ASP A 92 5.32 -8.99 1.13
CA ASP A 92 6.06 -7.76 0.85
C ASP A 92 6.85 -7.36 2.09
N ARG A 93 8.18 -7.37 1.96
CA ARG A 93 9.11 -7.05 3.05
C ARG A 93 9.22 -5.55 3.30
N GLU A 94 8.94 -4.72 2.30
CA GLU A 94 9.00 -3.28 2.44
C GLU A 94 7.80 -2.78 3.24
N LEU A 95 6.61 -3.24 2.89
CA LEU A 95 5.39 -3.00 3.68
C LEU A 95 5.41 -3.78 5.00
N GLY A 96 6.15 -4.88 5.07
CA GLY A 96 6.19 -5.75 6.24
C GLY A 96 4.88 -6.50 6.45
N ILE A 97 4.17 -6.82 5.35
CA ILE A 97 2.88 -7.49 5.37
C ILE A 97 2.88 -8.74 4.50
N GLU A 98 2.04 -9.68 4.89
CA GLU A 98 1.71 -10.88 4.16
C GLU A 98 0.23 -10.83 3.84
N PHE A 99 -0.09 -10.80 2.55
CA PHE A 99 -1.44 -10.81 2.04
C PHE A 99 -1.83 -12.22 1.59
N THR A 100 -3.00 -12.66 2.01
CA THR A 100 -3.59 -13.93 1.61
C THR A 100 -4.99 -13.70 1.06
N ARG A 101 -5.24 -14.20 -0.15
CA ARG A 101 -6.53 -14.22 -0.82
C ARG A 101 -6.96 -15.67 -1.03
N SER A 102 -8.17 -16.00 -0.61
CA SER A 102 -8.70 -17.38 -0.70
C SER A 102 -10.22 -17.40 -0.86
N PRO A 103 -10.79 -18.42 -1.53
CA PRO A 103 -12.24 -18.65 -1.54
C PRO A 103 -12.80 -18.80 -0.11
N ALA A 104 -14.01 -18.27 0.11
CA ALA A 104 -14.69 -18.27 1.41
C ALA A 104 -16.14 -18.79 1.35
N GLY A 105 -16.53 -19.35 0.21
CA GLY A 105 -17.89 -19.82 -0.09
C GLY A 105 -18.20 -19.66 -1.57
N ALA A 106 -19.45 -19.91 -1.97
CA ALA A 106 -19.90 -19.59 -3.32
C ALA A 106 -19.81 -18.07 -3.53
N GLU A 107 -18.99 -17.65 -4.51
CA GLU A 107 -18.79 -16.24 -4.91
C GLU A 107 -18.23 -15.31 -3.81
N GLN A 108 -17.65 -15.87 -2.75
CA GLN A 108 -17.03 -15.08 -1.69
C GLN A 108 -15.53 -15.29 -1.66
N THR A 109 -14.83 -14.18 -1.46
CA THR A 109 -13.38 -14.14 -1.31
C THR A 109 -13.05 -13.63 0.08
N ARG A 110 -12.22 -14.38 0.80
CA ARG A 110 -11.60 -13.95 2.04
C ARG A 110 -10.24 -13.33 1.72
N ILE A 111 -10.04 -12.14 2.25
CA ILE A 111 -8.75 -11.48 2.29
C ILE A 111 -8.30 -11.47 3.76
N SER A 112 -7.08 -11.95 3.98
CA SER A 112 -6.40 -11.93 5.27
C SER A 112 -5.07 -11.23 5.10
N VAL A 113 -4.71 -10.37 6.04
CA VAL A 113 -3.44 -9.67 6.07
C VAL A 113 -2.78 -9.90 7.41
N HIS A 114 -1.52 -10.28 7.40
CA HIS A 114 -0.70 -10.41 8.59
C HIS A 114 0.46 -9.42 8.48
N SER A 115 0.68 -8.62 9.52
CA SER A 115 1.85 -7.74 9.59
C SER A 115 2.93 -8.38 10.44
N PHE A 116 4.16 -8.40 9.92
CA PHE A 116 5.36 -8.88 10.59
C PHE A 116 6.43 -7.79 10.72
N GLY A 117 6.21 -6.60 10.16
CA GLY A 117 7.09 -5.45 10.26
C GLY A 117 6.69 -4.46 11.35
N ALA A 118 7.61 -3.55 11.69
CA ALA A 118 7.39 -2.46 12.65
C ALA A 118 6.62 -1.25 12.08
N ARG A 119 6.25 -1.30 10.79
CA ARG A 119 5.61 -0.18 10.09
C ARG A 119 4.10 -0.07 10.34
N ALA A 120 3.44 -1.17 10.71
CA ALA A 120 2.00 -1.19 10.93
C ALA A 120 1.66 -1.20 12.43
N ALA A 121 0.54 -0.58 12.76
CA ALA A 121 -0.05 -0.55 14.08
C ALA A 121 -1.53 -1.00 14.06
N ALA A 122 -2.07 -1.34 15.22
CA ALA A 122 -3.50 -1.61 15.35
C ALA A 122 -4.31 -0.34 15.03
N GLY A 123 -5.30 -0.47 14.15
CA GLY A 123 -6.10 0.64 13.63
C GLY A 123 -5.61 1.19 12.29
N ASP A 124 -4.44 0.76 11.80
CA ASP A 124 -4.03 1.02 10.42
C ASP A 124 -4.90 0.26 9.44
N ILE A 125 -4.95 0.77 8.21
CA ILE A 125 -5.84 0.32 7.16
C ILE A 125 -5.00 -0.21 6.00
N VAL A 126 -5.21 -1.47 5.67
CA VAL A 126 -4.71 -2.04 4.42
C VAL A 126 -5.74 -1.74 3.34
N ARG A 127 -5.35 -0.93 2.38
CA ARG A 127 -6.14 -0.55 1.22
C ARG A 127 -5.83 -1.52 0.09
N VAL A 128 -6.86 -2.22 -0.39
CA VAL A 128 -6.81 -3.13 -1.53
C VAL A 128 -7.58 -2.47 -2.67
N ALA A 129 -6.85 -1.94 -3.65
CA ALA A 129 -7.43 -1.32 -4.84
C ALA A 129 -7.42 -2.30 -6.00
N VAL A 130 -8.51 -2.34 -6.77
CA VAL A 130 -8.57 -3.10 -8.02
C VAL A 130 -8.01 -2.25 -9.15
N SER A 131 -7.06 -2.79 -9.89
CA SER A 131 -6.50 -2.17 -11.10
C SER A 131 -7.26 -2.70 -12.33
N LEU A 132 -8.52 -2.30 -12.52
CA LEU A 132 -9.30 -2.70 -13.69
C LEU A 132 -9.95 -1.50 -14.39
N GLY A 133 -9.32 -1.00 -15.45
CA GLY A 133 -9.90 0.05 -16.30
C GLY A 133 -10.14 1.38 -15.57
N ALA A 134 -11.30 1.99 -15.80
CA ALA A 134 -11.68 3.30 -15.22
C ALA A 134 -12.46 3.20 -13.90
N GLU A 135 -12.89 1.99 -13.52
CA GLU A 135 -13.62 1.77 -12.26
C GLU A 135 -12.64 1.45 -11.13
N ARG A 136 -12.65 2.27 -10.08
CA ARG A 136 -11.79 2.10 -8.92
C ARG A 136 -12.58 1.47 -7.79
N THR A 137 -12.64 0.15 -7.78
CA THR A 137 -13.14 -0.59 -6.61
C THR A 137 -12.06 -0.62 -5.55
N GLU A 138 -12.43 -0.23 -4.33
CA GLU A 138 -11.52 -0.19 -3.18
C GLU A 138 -12.13 -0.95 -2.00
N LEU A 139 -11.34 -1.84 -1.43
CA LEU A 139 -11.68 -2.59 -0.22
C LEU A 139 -10.68 -2.23 0.88
N LEU A 140 -11.20 -2.02 2.09
CA LEU A 140 -10.40 -1.65 3.25
C LEU A 140 -10.38 -2.81 4.26
N VAL A 141 -9.21 -3.09 4.81
CA VAL A 141 -9.02 -4.07 5.88
C VAL A 141 -8.36 -3.37 7.06
N VAL A 142 -9.07 -3.32 8.19
CA VAL A 142 -8.51 -2.77 9.43
C VAL A 142 -7.59 -3.79 10.10
N LEU A 143 -6.40 -3.36 10.49
CA LEU A 143 -5.47 -4.15 11.28
C LEU A 143 -5.82 -4.07 12.76
N TYR A 144 -5.70 -5.20 13.46
CA TYR A 144 -5.91 -5.31 14.89
C TYR A 144 -4.95 -6.33 15.49
N ALA A 145 -4.63 -6.14 16.76
CA ALA A 145 -3.81 -7.09 17.51
C ALA A 145 -4.64 -8.31 17.93
N GLU A 146 -4.13 -9.50 17.69
CA GLU A 146 -4.58 -10.75 18.31
C GLU A 146 -4.03 -10.89 19.73
N ALA A 147 -4.42 -11.96 20.42
CA ALA A 147 -4.04 -12.20 21.82
C ALA A 147 -2.54 -12.43 22.02
N ASP A 148 -1.84 -12.92 20.99
CA ASP A 148 -0.39 -13.13 20.97
C ASP A 148 0.39 -11.87 20.57
N GLY A 149 -0.31 -10.75 20.34
CA GLY A 149 0.27 -9.48 19.89
C GLY A 149 0.53 -9.40 18.39
N THR A 150 0.21 -10.44 17.62
CA THR A 150 0.32 -10.38 16.15
C THR A 150 -0.71 -9.42 15.57
N LEU A 151 -0.30 -8.65 14.57
CA LEU A 151 -1.18 -7.72 13.87
C LEU A 151 -1.78 -8.41 12.64
N THR A 152 -3.10 -8.50 12.62
CA THR A 152 -3.87 -9.19 11.58
C THR A 152 -5.02 -8.31 11.08
N GLY A 153 -5.54 -8.60 9.90
CA GLY A 153 -6.75 -7.99 9.37
C GLY A 153 -7.48 -8.97 8.48
N GLN A 154 -8.82 -9.00 8.54
CA GLN A 154 -9.61 -9.94 7.74
C GLN A 154 -10.92 -9.33 7.27
N VAL A 155 -11.27 -9.63 6.02
CA VAL A 155 -12.54 -9.24 5.39
C VAL A 155 -13.02 -10.36 4.47
N VAL A 156 -14.35 -10.55 4.39
CA VAL A 156 -14.98 -11.47 3.45
C VAL A 156 -15.92 -10.69 2.54
N THR A 157 -15.62 -10.68 1.25
CA THR A 157 -16.32 -9.85 0.27
C THR A 157 -16.81 -10.67 -0.93
N ARG A 158 -17.84 -10.16 -1.62
CA ARG A 158 -18.27 -10.61 -2.95
C ARG A 158 -17.82 -9.66 -4.06
N ALA A 159 -17.25 -8.52 -3.71
CA ALA A 159 -16.83 -7.50 -4.66
C ALA A 159 -15.53 -7.86 -5.41
N LEU A 160 -14.79 -8.86 -4.91
CA LEU A 160 -13.54 -9.32 -5.48
C LEU A 160 -13.59 -10.83 -5.67
N THR A 161 -12.99 -11.31 -6.74
CA THR A 161 -12.75 -12.72 -7.03
C THR A 161 -11.24 -13.01 -6.93
N MET A 162 -10.80 -14.08 -7.58
CA MET A 162 -9.38 -14.42 -7.69
C MET A 162 -8.73 -13.82 -8.94
N SER A 163 -9.50 -13.29 -9.89
CA SER A 163 -9.00 -12.92 -11.23
C SER A 163 -8.51 -11.48 -11.35
N GLU A 164 -8.77 -10.63 -10.37
CA GLU A 164 -8.40 -9.22 -10.42
C GLU A 164 -6.93 -8.99 -10.02
N ASP A 165 -6.30 -8.06 -10.73
CA ASP A 165 -5.05 -7.43 -10.32
C ASP A 165 -5.32 -6.42 -9.20
N LEU A 166 -4.57 -6.53 -8.12
CA LEU A 166 -4.73 -5.71 -6.92
C LEU A 166 -3.48 -4.87 -6.67
N GLU A 167 -3.70 -3.62 -6.24
CA GLU A 167 -2.67 -2.77 -5.65
C GLU A 167 -2.95 -2.62 -4.15
N ILE A 168 -2.01 -3.06 -3.33
CA ILE A 168 -2.13 -3.09 -1.88
C ILE A 168 -1.22 -2.02 -1.27
N SER A 169 -1.78 -1.20 -0.40
CA SER A 169 -1.05 -0.15 0.31
C SER A 169 -1.46 -0.11 1.77
N LEU A 170 -0.57 0.39 2.63
CA LEU A 170 -0.85 0.60 4.05
C LEU A 170 -1.09 2.09 4.29
N LEU A 171 -2.15 2.40 5.03
CA LEU A 171 -2.56 3.76 5.36
C LEU A 171 -2.80 3.86 6.87
N PRO A 172 -2.36 4.95 7.53
CA PRO A 172 -2.84 5.24 8.88
C PRO A 172 -4.35 5.41 8.87
N GLY A 173 -5.05 4.96 9.92
CA GLY A 173 -6.51 5.16 10.04
C GLY A 173 -6.92 6.64 9.99
N ALA A 174 -6.04 7.55 10.44
CA ALA A 174 -6.24 9.00 10.37
C ALA A 174 -6.19 9.58 8.95
N ALA A 175 -5.68 8.83 7.96
CA ALA A 175 -5.68 9.24 6.55
C ALA A 175 -7.03 8.97 5.86
N LEU A 176 -7.95 8.25 6.52
CA LEU A 176 -9.32 8.10 6.02
C LEU A 176 -10.04 9.44 6.04
N GLY A 177 -10.94 9.63 5.08
CA GLY A 177 -11.63 10.90 4.87
C GLY A 177 -12.96 10.71 4.17
N SER A 178 -13.62 11.80 3.80
CA SER A 178 -14.95 11.79 3.18
C SER A 178 -15.02 10.94 1.91
N THR A 179 -13.94 10.91 1.12
CA THR A 179 -13.82 10.11 -0.11
C THR A 179 -13.83 8.60 0.13
N HIS A 180 -13.55 8.15 1.35
CA HIS A 180 -13.45 6.73 1.70
C HIS A 180 -14.73 6.18 2.37
N THR A 181 -15.74 7.02 2.61
CA THR A 181 -16.92 6.66 3.43
C THR A 181 -17.71 5.44 2.93
N SER A 182 -17.88 5.30 1.61
CA SER A 182 -18.52 4.11 1.02
C SER A 182 -17.69 2.85 1.28
N ALA A 183 -16.39 2.89 0.96
CA ALA A 183 -15.48 1.76 1.16
C ALA A 183 -15.35 1.37 2.64
N VAL A 184 -15.37 2.34 3.55
CA VAL A 184 -15.40 2.10 5.00
C VAL A 184 -16.69 1.39 5.42
N THR A 185 -17.84 1.85 4.94
CA THR A 185 -19.14 1.23 5.25
C THR A 185 -19.16 -0.23 4.81
N ASP A 186 -18.71 -0.50 3.58
CA ASP A 186 -18.67 -1.85 3.02
C ASP A 186 -17.64 -2.72 3.73
N ALA A 187 -16.45 -2.20 4.02
CA ALA A 187 -15.43 -2.89 4.79
C ALA A 187 -15.94 -3.33 6.17
N VAL A 188 -16.68 -2.48 6.87
CA VAL A 188 -17.25 -2.80 8.19
C VAL A 188 -18.30 -3.90 8.08
N ARG A 189 -19.17 -3.86 7.05
CA ARG A 189 -20.19 -4.88 6.79
C ARG A 189 -19.58 -6.25 6.47
N CYS A 190 -18.49 -6.23 5.68
CA CYS A 190 -17.76 -7.42 5.26
C CYS A 190 -16.75 -7.92 6.30
N SER A 191 -16.51 -7.19 7.38
CA SER A 191 -15.58 -7.57 8.44
C SER A 191 -16.16 -8.65 9.35
N LEU A 192 -15.30 -9.56 9.80
CA LEU A 192 -15.63 -10.50 10.87
C LEU A 192 -15.73 -9.78 12.23
N THR A 193 -16.20 -10.47 13.27
CA THR A 193 -16.43 -9.91 14.62
C THR A 193 -15.22 -9.16 15.16
N ALA A 194 -14.01 -9.71 15.02
CA ALA A 194 -12.77 -9.06 15.48
C ALA A 194 -12.48 -7.76 14.69
N GLY A 195 -12.64 -7.78 13.36
CA GLY A 195 -12.55 -6.60 12.51
C GLY A 195 -13.61 -5.54 12.84
N ARG A 196 -14.86 -5.93 13.08
CA ARG A 196 -15.93 -5.02 13.53
C ARG A 196 -15.58 -4.37 14.88
N ASN A 197 -14.98 -5.12 15.80
CA ASN A 197 -14.48 -4.56 17.06
C ASN A 197 -13.31 -3.59 16.85
N ALA A 198 -12.41 -3.88 15.92
CA ALA A 198 -11.34 -2.97 15.54
C ALA A 198 -11.90 -1.66 14.96
N TRP A 199 -12.85 -1.74 14.03
CA TRP A 199 -13.57 -0.58 13.51
C TRP A 199 -14.26 0.24 14.61
N ARG A 200 -14.88 -0.41 15.60
CA ARG A 200 -15.44 0.30 16.78
C ARG A 200 -14.38 1.08 17.55
N ARG A 201 -13.16 0.53 17.70
CA ARG A 201 -12.05 1.24 18.36
C ARG A 201 -11.58 2.43 17.53
N VAL A 202 -11.45 2.27 16.22
CA VAL A 202 -11.15 3.37 15.29
C VAL A 202 -12.20 4.48 15.44
N ALA A 203 -13.49 4.14 15.36
CA ALA A 203 -14.59 5.11 15.51
C ALA A 203 -14.59 5.85 16.86
N LYS A 204 -14.13 5.23 17.95
CA LYS A 204 -14.01 5.88 19.26
C LYS A 204 -12.88 6.91 19.30
N GLY A 205 -11.83 6.71 18.50
CA GLY A 205 -10.72 7.67 18.39
C GLY A 205 -11.04 8.88 17.51
N LEU A 206 -12.13 8.84 16.74
CA LEU A 206 -12.51 9.91 15.82
C LEU A 206 -13.44 10.95 16.48
N PRO A 207 -13.30 12.24 16.09
CA PRO A 207 -14.18 13.31 16.58
C PRO A 207 -15.67 13.05 16.33
N ALA A 208 -16.53 13.71 17.09
CA ALA A 208 -17.96 13.77 16.77
C ALA A 208 -18.16 14.57 15.47
N GLY A 209 -19.04 14.10 14.58
CA GLY A 209 -19.28 14.71 13.27
C GLY A 209 -18.31 14.30 12.17
N ASP A 210 -17.30 13.47 12.48
CA ASP A 210 -16.39 12.93 11.48
C ASP A 210 -17.13 12.01 10.49
N PRO A 211 -16.98 12.22 9.16
CA PRO A 211 -17.69 11.43 8.15
C PRO A 211 -17.28 9.95 8.15
N VAL A 212 -16.01 9.63 8.47
CA VAL A 212 -15.52 8.25 8.59
C VAL A 212 -16.16 7.58 9.81
N ARG A 213 -16.28 8.30 10.93
CA ARG A 213 -16.98 7.77 12.11
C ARG A 213 -18.43 7.44 11.79
N ALA A 214 -19.14 8.32 11.08
CA ALA A 214 -20.52 8.08 10.66
C ALA A 214 -20.63 6.85 9.74
N ALA A 215 -19.72 6.70 8.77
CA ALA A 215 -19.63 5.53 7.90
C ALA A 215 -19.40 4.23 8.68
N ILE A 216 -18.52 4.24 9.68
CA ILE A 216 -18.28 3.07 10.54
C ILE A 216 -19.57 2.69 11.29
N VAL A 217 -20.25 3.66 11.90
CA VAL A 217 -21.50 3.41 12.63
C VAL A 217 -22.58 2.86 11.69
N ALA A 218 -22.69 3.41 10.48
CA ALA A 218 -23.63 2.94 9.48
C ALA A 218 -23.36 1.49 9.03
N GLY A 219 -22.09 1.10 8.89
CA GLY A 219 -21.70 -0.27 8.57
C GLY A 219 -21.88 -1.27 9.72
N LEU A 220 -21.90 -0.79 10.98
CA LEU A 220 -22.11 -1.63 12.17
C LEU A 220 -23.59 -1.93 12.45
N SER A 221 -24.49 -1.13 11.89
CA SER A 221 -25.95 -1.25 12.01
C SER A 221 -26.48 -2.33 11.09
#